data_AF-A0A2Z3V382-F1
#
_entry.id   AF-A0A2Z3V382-F1
#
_cell.length_a   1.000
_cell.length_b   1.000
_cell.length_c   1.000
_cell.angle_alpha   90.00
_cell.angle_beta   90.00
_cell.angle_gamma   90.00
#
_symmetry.space_group_name_H-M   'P 1'
#
loop_
_entity.id
_entity.type
_entity.pdbx_description
1 polymer ?
#
loop_
_entity_poly.entity_id
_entity_poly.type
_entity_poly.pdbx_seq_one_letter_code
_entity_poly.pdbx_strand_id
1 'polypeptide(L)'
;MADINIPGSDLEEVSRSLGFVLDNIDTDKSGIDLDRAVGYPLIDQGDNFERRWNDGREQLHRQCDAIKKAVDQILEQFKDTDDKAVAHLEGN
;
A
#
# COMPACT_ATOMS: atom_id res chain seq x y z
N MET A 1 -8.90 27.56 7.78
CA MET A 1 -9.33 26.27 7.21
C MET A 1 -8.36 26.01 6.08
N ALA A 2 -7.51 24.98 6.19
CA ALA A 2 -6.55 24.70 5.13
C ALA A 2 -7.35 24.20 3.93
N ASP A 3 -7.21 24.87 2.79
CA ASP A 3 -7.83 24.47 1.55
C ASP A 3 -7.09 23.22 1.06
N ILE A 4 -7.63 22.05 1.38
CA ILE A 4 -7.06 20.76 1.00
C ILE A 4 -7.46 20.54 -0.47
N ASN A 5 -6.75 21.21 -1.36
CA ASN A 5 -6.79 20.96 -2.79
C ASN A 5 -5.83 19.81 -3.09
N ILE A 6 -6.31 18.57 -3.04
CA ILE A 6 -5.54 17.40 -3.46
C ILE A 6 -5.90 17.14 -4.93
N PRO A 7 -5.00 17.37 -5.89
CA PRO A 7 -5.24 17.03 -7.28
C PRO A 7 -5.49 15.52 -7.41
N GLY A 8 -6.51 15.12 -8.17
CA GLY A 8 -6.81 13.70 -8.41
C GLY A 8 -5.62 12.92 -8.98
N SER A 9 -4.76 13.57 -9.76
CA SER A 9 -3.50 13.01 -10.27
C SER A 9 -2.55 12.53 -9.16
N ASP A 10 -2.47 13.28 -8.07
CA ASP A 10 -1.54 13.00 -6.98
C ASP A 10 -2.05 11.82 -6.14
N LEU A 11 -3.37 11.70 -6.01
CA LEU A 11 -4.03 10.53 -5.39
C LEU A 11 -3.81 9.27 -6.22
N GLU A 12 -3.96 9.34 -7.55
CA GLU A 12 -3.67 8.22 -8.44
C GLU A 12 -2.21 7.78 -8.37
N GLU A 13 -1.26 8.74 -8.28
CA GLU A 13 0.16 8.44 -8.13
C GLU A 13 0.48 7.75 -6.80
N VAL A 14 -0.15 8.19 -5.70
CA VAL A 14 -0.03 7.53 -4.40
C VAL A 14 -0.58 6.11 -4.44
N SER A 15 -1.77 5.89 -5.03
CA SER A 15 -2.36 4.56 -5.18
C SER A 15 -1.44 3.62 -5.97
N ARG A 16 -0.87 4.11 -7.08
CA ARG A 16 0.08 3.35 -7.91
C ARG A 16 1.38 3.02 -7.17
N SER A 17 1.93 3.98 -6.44
CA SER A 17 3.17 3.81 -5.68
C SER A 17 3.00 2.81 -4.53
N LEU A 18 1.87 2.85 -3.85
CA LEU A 18 1.52 1.88 -2.81
C LEU A 18 1.32 0.49 -3.39
N GLY A 19 0.69 0.37 -4.56
CA GLY A 19 0.60 -0.89 -5.31
C GLY A 19 1.99 -1.48 -5.61
N PHE A 20 2.93 -0.65 -6.08
CA PHE A 20 4.30 -1.10 -6.32
C PHE A 20 4.99 -1.60 -5.05
N VAL A 21 4.83 -0.92 -3.91
CA VAL A 21 5.39 -1.37 -2.63
C VAL A 21 4.79 -2.72 -2.22
N LEU A 22 3.47 -2.89 -2.33
CA LEU A 22 2.77 -4.15 -2.06
C LEU A 22 3.27 -5.29 -2.96
N ASP A 23 3.45 -5.04 -4.25
CA ASP A 23 3.88 -6.06 -5.20
C ASP A 23 5.33 -6.53 -4.95
N ASN A 24 6.18 -5.67 -4.40
CA ASN A 24 7.61 -5.96 -4.20
C ASN A 24 7.97 -6.33 -2.77
N ILE A 25 7.14 -6.03 -1.78
CA ILE A 25 7.42 -6.41 -0.40
C ILE A 25 7.32 -7.92 -0.18
N ASP A 26 6.52 -8.60 -1.02
CA ASP A 26 6.36 -10.05 -1.09
C ASP A 26 7.53 -10.77 -1.80
N THR A 27 8.61 -10.06 -2.17
CA THR A 27 9.79 -10.70 -2.75
C THR A 27 10.34 -11.73 -1.76
N ASP A 28 10.03 -12.99 -2.06
CA ASP A 28 10.26 -14.14 -1.19
C ASP A 28 11.75 -14.29 -0.92
N LYS A 29 12.07 -14.97 0.20
CA LYS A 29 13.45 -15.27 0.58
C LYS A 29 14.22 -15.70 -0.66
N SER A 30 15.30 -14.97 -1.00
CA SER A 30 16.40 -15.59 -1.74
C SER A 30 16.65 -16.92 -1.02
N GLY A 31 16.51 -18.05 -1.72
CA GLY A 31 16.48 -19.42 -1.17
C GLY A 31 17.78 -19.84 -0.46
N ILE A 32 18.24 -19.00 0.45
CA ILE A 32 19.42 -19.10 1.26
C ILE A 32 19.00 -19.94 2.46
N ASP A 33 19.52 -21.15 2.45
CA ASP A 33 19.51 -22.05 3.58
C ASP A 33 20.39 -21.46 4.69
N LEU A 34 19.79 -20.59 5.52
CA LEU A 34 20.46 -19.88 6.61
C LEU A 34 21.10 -20.84 7.62
N ASP A 35 20.51 -22.03 7.82
CA ASP A 35 21.09 -23.11 8.63
C ASP A 35 22.45 -23.55 8.10
N ARG A 36 22.59 -23.63 6.77
CA ARG A 36 23.85 -24.00 6.12
C ARG A 36 24.85 -22.86 6.04
N ALA A 37 24.38 -21.60 6.01
CA ALA A 37 25.21 -20.44 5.75
C ALA A 37 25.85 -19.81 7.00
N VAL A 38 25.16 -19.78 8.14
CA VAL A 38 25.54 -18.90 9.26
C VAL A 38 25.92 -19.63 10.55
N GLY A 39 25.40 -20.85 10.78
CA GLY A 39 25.69 -21.66 11.97
C GLY A 39 25.18 -21.08 13.30
N TYR A 40 25.28 -21.86 14.38
CA TYR A 40 24.84 -21.42 15.71
C TYR A 40 25.82 -20.38 16.30
N PRO A 41 25.37 -19.29 16.96
CA PRO A 41 24.00 -18.92 17.37
C PRO A 41 23.25 -17.99 16.41
N LEU A 42 23.81 -17.73 15.23
CA LEU A 42 23.26 -16.76 14.27
C LEU A 42 21.97 -17.27 13.61
N ILE A 43 21.74 -18.59 13.65
CA ILE A 43 20.47 -19.22 13.26
C ILE A 43 19.30 -18.69 14.09
N ASP A 44 19.40 -18.67 15.43
CA ASP A 44 18.31 -18.20 16.30
C ASP A 44 18.03 -16.70 16.11
N GLN A 45 19.07 -15.91 15.82
CA GLN A 45 18.90 -14.50 15.45
C GLN A 45 18.26 -14.34 14.07
N GLY A 46 18.60 -15.20 13.11
CA GLY A 46 18.00 -15.27 11.78
C GLY A 46 16.51 -15.63 11.84
N ASP A 47 16.14 -16.64 12.63
CA ASP A 47 14.75 -17.05 12.83
C ASP A 47 13.92 -15.93 13.49
N ASN A 48 14.49 -15.25 14.48
CA ASN A 48 13.83 -14.12 15.13
C ASN A 48 13.68 -12.92 14.17
N PHE A 49 14.69 -12.64 13.34
CA PHE A 49 14.60 -11.63 12.29
C PHE A 49 13.48 -12.00 11.31
N GLU A 50 13.43 -13.25 10.86
CA GLU A 50 12.48 -13.70 9.86
C GLU A 50 11.03 -13.63 10.35
N ARG A 51 10.76 -14.05 11.59
CA ARG A 51 9.42 -13.91 12.17
C ARG A 51 8.98 -12.46 12.23
N ARG A 52 9.86 -11.57 12.73
CA ARG A 52 9.57 -10.13 12.82
C ARG A 52 9.43 -9.47 11.45
N TRP A 53 10.22 -9.91 10.48
CA TRP A 53 10.13 -9.46 9.11
C TRP A 53 8.78 -9.85 8.51
N ASN A 54 8.37 -11.11 8.66
CA ASN A 54 7.08 -11.59 8.18
C ASN A 54 5.90 -10.83 8.83
N ASP A 55 5.93 -10.67 10.16
CA ASP A 55 4.90 -9.91 10.88
C ASP A 55 4.85 -8.44 10.44
N GLY A 56 6.02 -7.82 10.22
CA GLY A 56 6.15 -6.45 9.73
C GLY A 56 5.64 -6.30 8.29
N ARG A 57 5.94 -7.28 7.43
CA ARG A 57 5.47 -7.35 6.05
C ARG A 57 3.95 -7.41 5.99
N GLU A 58 3.33 -8.29 6.77
CA GLU A 58 1.86 -8.36 6.83
C GLU A 58 1.23 -7.04 7.30
N GLN A 59 1.86 -6.36 8.27
CA GLN A 59 1.37 -5.05 8.73
C GLN A 59 1.49 -3.99 7.64
N LEU A 60 2.60 -3.95 6.92
CA LEU A 60 2.78 -3.04 5.79
C LEU A 60 1.76 -3.31 4.67
N HIS A 61 1.45 -4.58 4.39
CA HIS A 61 0.37 -4.95 3.48
C HIS A 61 -0.97 -4.35 3.90
N ARG A 62 -1.39 -4.63 5.14
CA ARG A 62 -2.68 -4.15 5.69
C ARG A 62 -2.78 -2.63 5.64
N GLN A 63 -1.69 -1.91 5.95
CA GLN A 63 -1.68 -0.45 5.93
C GLN A 63 -1.73 0.11 4.51
N CYS A 64 -0.95 -0.44 3.58
CA CYS A 64 -0.96 0.03 2.20
C CYS A 64 -2.31 -0.25 1.52
N ASP A 65 -2.92 -1.41 1.76
CA ASP A 65 -4.27 -1.74 1.28
C ASP A 65 -5.33 -0.77 1.83
N ALA A 66 -5.23 -0.43 3.12
CA ALA A 66 -6.14 0.53 3.73
C ALA A 66 -6.02 1.93 3.11
N ILE A 67 -4.79 2.40 2.86
CA ILE A 67 -4.55 3.70 2.23
C ILE A 67 -5.05 3.67 0.78
N LYS A 68 -4.72 2.63 0.01
CA LYS A 68 -5.21 2.47 -1.36
C LYS A 68 -6.74 2.51 -1.42
N LYS A 69 -7.41 1.75 -0.55
CA LYS A 69 -8.88 1.74 -0.48
C LYS A 69 -9.45 3.12 -0.14
N ALA A 70 -8.82 3.86 0.78
CA ALA A 70 -9.26 5.21 1.12
C ALA A 70 -9.10 6.17 -0.08
N VAL A 71 -7.99 6.06 -0.81
CA VAL A 71 -7.74 6.83 -2.04
C VAL A 71 -8.79 6.52 -3.11
N ASP A 72 -9.06 5.23 -3.36
CA ASP A 72 -10.05 4.80 -4.36
C ASP A 72 -11.45 5.32 -4.01
N GLN A 73 -11.82 5.30 -2.71
CA GLN A 73 -13.09 5.87 -2.22
C GLN A 73 -13.19 7.38 -2.42
N ILE A 74 -12.08 8.11 -2.21
CA ILE A 74 -12.05 9.57 -2.43
C ILE A 74 -12.26 9.86 -3.92
N LEU A 75 -11.55 9.15 -4.81
CA LEU A 75 -11.69 9.32 -6.25
C LEU A 75 -13.10 8.99 -6.75
N GLU A 76 -13.72 7.92 -6.22
CA GLU A 76 -15.10 7.56 -6.53
C GLU A 76 -16.08 8.67 -6.10
N GLN A 77 -15.91 9.24 -4.91
CA GLN A 77 -16.77 10.34 -4.43
C GLN A 77 -16.60 11.62 -5.25
N PHE A 78 -15.39 11.95 -5.68
CA PHE A 78 -15.15 13.09 -6.57
C PHE A 78 -15.85 12.87 -7.91
N LYS A 79 -15.69 11.69 -8.51
CA LYS A 79 -16.35 11.35 -9.78
C LYS A 79 -17.87 11.40 -9.67
N ASP A 80 -18.44 10.82 -8.62
CA ASP A 80 -19.89 10.81 -8.39
C ASP A 80 -20.44 12.22 -8.14
N THR A 81 -19.63 13.11 -7.55
CA THR A 81 -19.96 14.54 -7.39
C THR A 81 -19.93 15.28 -8.72
N ASP A 82 -18.90 15.06 -9.54
CA ASP A 82 -18.79 15.64 -10.88
C ASP A 82 -19.93 15.19 -11.80
N ASP A 83 -20.25 13.90 -11.81
CA ASP A 83 -21.35 13.34 -12.61
C ASP A 83 -22.72 13.96 -12.20
N LYS A 84 -22.95 14.17 -10.90
CA LYS A 84 -24.14 14.85 -10.39
C LYS A 84 -24.18 16.34 -10.78
N ALA A 85 -23.04 17.01 -10.77
CA ALA A 85 -22.93 18.42 -11.17
C ALA A 85 -23.22 18.59 -12.68
N VAL A 86 -22.68 17.71 -13.52
CA VAL A 86 -22.98 17.68 -14.97
C VAL A 86 -24.49 17.44 -15.20
N ALA A 87 -25.06 16.44 -14.53
CA ALA A 87 -26.50 16.15 -14.63
C ALA A 87 -27.39 17.33 -14.19
N HIS A 88 -26.95 18.16 -13.24
CA HIS A 88 -27.66 19.39 -12.85
C HIS A 88 -27.50 20.54 -13.85
N LEU A 89 -26.39 20.58 -14.60
CA LEU A 89 -26.15 21.59 -15.62
C LEU A 89 -26.87 21.30 -16.94
N GLU A 90 -27.08 20.02 -17.29
CA GLU A 90 -27.86 19.61 -18.48
C GLU A 90 -29.38 19.62 -18.27
N GLY A 91 -29.83 19.80 -17.03
CA GLY A 91 -31.26 19.86 -16.65
C GLY A 91 -31.89 21.26 -16.63
N ASN A 92 -31.14 22.31 -16.99
CA ASN A 92 -31.59 23.70 -17.17
C ASN A 92 -31.40 24.14 -18.63
#